data_AF-A0A538TFC5-F1
#
_entry.id   AF-A0A538TFC5-F1
#
_cell.length_a   1.000
_cell.length_b   1.000
_cell.length_c   1.000
_cell.angle_alpha   90.00
_cell.angle_beta   90.00
_cell.angle_gamma   90.00
#
_symmetry.space_group_name_H-M   'P 1'
#
loop_
_entity.id
_entity.type
_entity.pdbx_description
1 polymer ?
#
loop_
_entity_poly.entity_id
_entity_poly.type
_entity_poly.pdbx_seq_one_letter_code
_entity_poly.pdbx_strand_id
1 'polypeptide(L)'
;MGEGGRRVVTRNVNYARGGGRRIARELYDAVKRAILNSVPRDGEGILFRDLSRAVSGRVPKALLRGRSVSWYTTTVKLDLEARGMIQRLPGRTPQRLRRTGRGR
;
A
#
# COMPACT_ATOMS: atom_id res chain seq x y z
N MET A 1 27.95 -9.82 -5.66
CA MET A 1 26.53 -10.01 -6.03
C MET A 1 25.81 -8.66 -5.92
N GLY A 2 25.70 -7.90 -7.01
CA GLY A 2 24.98 -6.64 -7.03
C GLY A 2 23.63 -6.82 -7.72
N GLU A 3 22.56 -7.10 -6.98
CA GLU A 3 21.21 -6.98 -7.53
C GLU A 3 20.89 -5.49 -7.74
N GLY A 4 21.31 -4.98 -8.89
CA GLY A 4 20.94 -3.66 -9.37
C GLY A 4 19.41 -3.53 -9.44
N GLY A 5 18.85 -2.79 -8.49
CA GLY A 5 17.94 -1.69 -8.82
C GLY A 5 16.60 -2.03 -9.47
N ARG A 6 16.00 -3.20 -9.22
CA ARG A 6 14.59 -3.41 -9.61
C ARG A 6 13.71 -2.42 -8.85
N ARG A 7 13.11 -1.47 -9.57
CA ARG A 7 12.19 -0.47 -9.01
C ARG A 7 10.79 -0.68 -9.55
N VAL A 8 9.80 -0.47 -8.69
CA VAL A 8 8.38 -0.46 -9.07
C VAL A 8 7.95 0.98 -9.28
N VAL A 9 7.38 1.27 -10.45
CA VAL A 9 6.67 2.53 -10.70
C VAL A 9 5.25 2.38 -10.17
N THR A 10 4.93 3.13 -9.12
CA THR A 10 3.59 3.10 -8.53
C THR A 10 2.58 3.83 -9.41
N ARG A 11 1.29 3.50 -9.28
CA ARG A 11 0.16 4.24 -9.83
C ARG A 11 -0.51 5.03 -8.72
N ASN A 12 -1.28 6.05 -9.09
CA ASN A 12 -2.09 6.78 -8.13
C ASN A 12 -3.52 6.86 -8.65
N VAL A 13 -4.47 6.26 -7.93
CA VAL A 13 -5.88 6.22 -8.34
C VAL A 13 -6.49 7.62 -8.49
N ASN A 14 -5.96 8.63 -7.81
CA ASN A 14 -6.48 10.00 -7.88
C ASN A 14 -5.95 10.78 -9.10
N TYR A 15 -4.95 10.26 -9.84
CA TYR A 15 -4.38 10.93 -11.01
C TYR A 15 -4.37 9.98 -12.21
N ALA A 16 -5.25 10.24 -13.18
CA ALA A 16 -5.38 9.40 -14.38
C ALA A 16 -4.13 9.42 -15.29
N ARG A 17 -3.33 10.50 -15.25
CA ARG A 17 -2.08 10.65 -16.00
C ARG A 17 -0.92 10.98 -15.06
N GLY A 18 -0.06 10.00 -14.77
CA GLY A 18 1.18 10.21 -14.01
C GLY A 18 1.05 10.14 -12.48
N GLY A 19 2.05 10.66 -11.76
CA GLY A 19 2.06 10.71 -10.28
C GLY A 19 2.67 9.49 -9.58
N GLY A 20 3.19 8.53 -10.34
CA GLY A 20 3.89 7.37 -9.82
C GLY A 20 5.25 7.68 -9.20
N ARG A 21 5.56 7.07 -8.06
CA ARG A 21 6.88 7.11 -7.43
C ARG A 21 7.65 5.85 -7.77
N ARG A 22 8.97 5.96 -7.89
CA ARG A 22 9.87 4.81 -8.06
C ARG A 22 10.32 4.33 -6.68
N ILE A 23 9.87 3.15 -6.29
CA ILE A 23 10.22 2.52 -5.00
C ILE A 23 11.09 1.28 -5.29
N ALA A 24 12.09 1.02 -4.47
CA ALA A 24 12.84 -0.24 -4.54
C ALA A 24 11.88 -1.42 -4.41
N ARG A 25 12.02 -2.43 -5.28
CA ARG A 25 11.05 -3.52 -5.37
C ARG A 25 10.87 -4.25 -4.05
N GLU A 26 11.96 -4.53 -3.34
CA GLU A 26 11.91 -5.19 -2.03
C GLU A 26 11.05 -4.43 -1.01
N LEU A 27 11.23 -3.10 -0.93
CA LEU A 27 10.45 -2.25 -0.06
C LEU A 27 8.99 -2.16 -0.51
N TYR A 28 8.75 -2.00 -1.80
CA TYR A 28 7.39 -2.01 -2.35
C TYR A 28 6.68 -3.33 -2.01
N ASP A 29 7.32 -4.46 -2.23
CA ASP A 29 6.74 -5.78 -1.98
C ASP A 29 6.54 -6.04 -0.48
N ALA A 30 7.43 -5.55 0.39
CA ALA A 30 7.26 -5.61 1.85
C ALA A 30 6.03 -4.79 2.29
N VAL A 31 5.92 -3.54 1.84
CA VAL A 31 4.79 -2.66 2.18
C VAL A 31 3.48 -3.18 1.58
N LYS A 32 3.48 -3.65 0.33
CA LYS A 32 2.33 -4.26 -0.34
C LYS A 32 1.82 -5.46 0.45
N ARG A 33 2.71 -6.37 0.84
CA ARG A 33 2.35 -7.55 1.66
C ARG A 33 1.79 -7.12 3.02
N ALA A 34 2.42 -6.16 3.67
CA ALA A 34 1.96 -5.63 4.95
C ALA A 34 0.54 -5.02 4.85
N ILE A 35 0.25 -4.24 3.80
CA ILE A 35 -1.08 -3.68 3.55
C ILE A 35 -2.09 -4.81 3.31
N LEU A 36 -1.80 -5.73 2.38
CA LEU A 36 -2.74 -6.80 2.03
C LEU A 36 -3.04 -7.77 3.19
N ASN A 37 -2.11 -7.89 4.15
CA ASN A 37 -2.31 -8.65 5.40
C ASN A 37 -3.03 -7.83 6.50
N SER A 38 -3.05 -6.50 6.39
CA SER A 38 -3.73 -5.62 7.34
C SER A 38 -5.16 -5.27 6.91
N VAL A 39 -5.45 -5.36 5.61
CA VAL A 39 -6.75 -5.04 5.05
C VAL A 39 -7.59 -6.32 5.00
N PRO A 40 -8.75 -6.35 5.68
CA PRO A 40 -9.61 -7.54 5.68
C PRO A 40 -10.28 -7.74 4.31
N ARG A 41 -10.69 -8.99 4.04
CA ARG A 41 -11.41 -9.37 2.81
C ARG A 41 -12.91 -9.08 2.90
N ASP A 42 -13.45 -9.04 4.11
CA ASP A 42 -14.87 -8.83 4.40
C ASP A 42 -15.06 -7.82 5.55
N GLY A 43 -16.31 -7.53 5.93
CA GLY A 43 -16.68 -6.66 7.04
C GLY A 43 -16.44 -5.17 6.78
N GLU A 44 -16.29 -4.42 7.87
CA GLU A 44 -16.17 -2.95 7.87
C GLU A 44 -14.83 -2.42 7.36
N GLY A 45 -13.90 -3.27 6.94
CA GLY A 45 -12.58 -2.81 6.49
C GLY A 45 -11.70 -2.27 7.63
N ILE A 46 -10.50 -1.85 7.26
CA ILE A 46 -9.57 -1.14 8.16
C ILE A 46 -9.66 0.37 7.92
N LEU A 47 -9.62 1.15 9.00
CA LEU A 47 -9.52 2.61 8.92
C LEU A 47 -8.17 3.04 8.35
N PHE A 48 -8.16 4.01 7.43
CA PHE A 48 -6.93 4.48 6.80
C PHE A 48 -5.90 5.00 7.82
N ARG A 49 -6.36 5.70 8.88
CA ARG A 49 -5.50 6.18 9.97
C ARG A 49 -4.79 5.04 10.72
N ASP A 50 -5.44 3.87 10.82
CA ASP A 50 -4.91 2.70 11.53
C ASP A 50 -4.01 1.84 10.63
N LEU A 51 -4.15 1.98 9.31
CA LEU A 51 -3.36 1.20 8.35
C LEU A 51 -1.86 1.45 8.49
N SER A 52 -1.41 2.70 8.66
CA SER A 52 0.03 2.99 8.81
C SER A 52 0.63 2.28 10.02
N ARG A 53 -0.10 2.30 11.16
CA ARG A 53 0.31 1.59 12.38
C ARG A 53 0.39 0.08 12.15
N ALA A 54 -0.62 -0.49 11.48
CA ALA A 54 -0.64 -1.91 11.15
C ALA A 54 0.51 -2.31 10.19
N VAL A 55 0.88 -1.44 9.25
CA VAL A 55 1.99 -1.68 8.32
C VAL A 55 3.35 -1.55 9.01
N SER A 56 3.51 -0.58 9.90
CA SER A 56 4.76 -0.33 10.65
C SER A 56 5.25 -1.56 11.40
N GLY A 57 4.35 -2.33 12.03
CA GLY A 57 4.71 -3.57 12.73
C GLY A 57 5.13 -4.73 11.83
N ARG A 58 4.97 -4.61 10.51
CA ARG A 58 5.20 -5.69 9.53
C ARG A 58 6.31 -5.39 8.53
N VAL A 59 6.79 -4.15 8.46
CA VAL A 59 7.83 -3.72 7.51
C VAL A 59 9.17 -3.59 8.26
N PRO A 60 10.23 -4.31 7.84
CA PRO A 60 11.55 -4.18 8.43
C PRO A 60 12.08 -2.74 8.35
N LYS A 61 12.51 -2.18 9.48
CA LYS A 61 13.08 -0.82 9.54
C LYS A 61 14.30 -0.65 8.62
N ALA A 62 15.08 -1.70 8.43
CA ALA A 62 16.23 -1.71 7.52
C ALA A 62 15.84 -1.36 6.07
N LEU A 63 14.67 -1.82 5.60
CA LEU A 63 14.18 -1.51 4.25
C LEU A 63 13.74 -0.05 4.10
N LEU A 64 13.35 0.59 5.20
CA LEU A 64 12.91 1.99 5.19
C LEU A 64 14.07 2.97 4.99
N ARG A 65 15.32 2.59 5.31
CA ARG A 65 16.51 3.45 5.15
C ARG A 65 16.29 4.89 5.68
N GLY A 66 15.68 5.00 6.86
CA GLY A 66 15.37 6.29 7.51
C GLY A 66 14.16 7.06 6.95
N ARG A 67 13.41 6.49 5.99
CA ARG A 67 12.22 7.12 5.39
C ARG A 67 10.93 6.72 6.14
N SER A 68 9.90 7.54 6.00
CA SER A 68 8.62 7.35 6.71
C SER A 68 7.79 6.19 6.17
N VAL A 69 7.46 5.23 7.05
CA VAL A 69 6.55 4.12 6.72
C VAL A 69 5.15 4.60 6.34
N SER A 70 4.67 5.68 6.96
CA SER A 70 3.37 6.29 6.62
C SER A 70 3.34 6.76 5.17
N TRP A 71 4.44 7.36 4.68
CA TRP A 71 4.52 7.82 3.31
C TRP A 71 4.51 6.66 2.30
N TYR A 72 5.27 5.60 2.57
CA TYR A 72 5.22 4.39 1.75
C TYR A 72 3.85 3.72 1.78
N THR A 73 3.23 3.67 2.97
CA THR A 73 1.88 3.11 3.13
C THR A 73 0.90 3.85 2.24
N THR A 74 0.85 5.18 2.27
CA THR A 74 -0.01 5.98 1.41
C THR A 74 0.27 5.75 -0.06
N THR A 75 1.55 5.77 -0.46
CA THR A 75 1.94 5.62 -1.87
C THR A 75 1.57 4.25 -2.42
N VAL A 76 1.87 3.18 -1.69
CA VAL A 76 1.54 1.80 -2.10
C VAL A 76 0.03 1.56 -2.01
N LYS A 77 -0.66 2.12 -1.02
CA LYS A 77 -2.13 2.05 -0.91
C LYS A 77 -2.81 2.62 -2.16
N LEU A 78 -2.41 3.80 -2.63
CA LEU A 78 -2.96 4.41 -3.85
C LEU A 78 -2.67 3.58 -5.10
N ASP A 79 -1.52 2.92 -5.16
CA ASP A 79 -1.17 1.99 -6.24
C ASP A 79 -2.04 0.72 -6.21
N LEU A 80 -2.27 0.15 -5.03
CA LEU A 80 -3.13 -1.01 -4.87
C LEU A 80 -4.60 -0.69 -5.17
N GLU A 81 -5.07 0.52 -4.87
CA GLU A 81 -6.37 1.02 -5.30
C GLU A 81 -6.44 1.13 -6.83
N ALA A 82 -5.44 1.75 -7.47
CA ALA A 82 -5.39 1.89 -8.92
C ALA A 82 -5.26 0.55 -9.66
N ARG A 83 -4.66 -0.45 -9.02
CA ARG A 83 -4.55 -1.83 -9.52
C ARG A 83 -5.77 -2.68 -9.17
N GLY A 84 -6.72 -2.15 -8.40
CA GLY A 84 -7.91 -2.87 -7.98
C GLY A 84 -7.64 -4.06 -7.06
N MET A 85 -6.58 -4.02 -6.23
CA MET A 85 -6.28 -5.03 -5.20
C MET A 85 -6.94 -4.70 -3.85
N ILE A 86 -7.17 -3.42 -3.59
CA ILE A 86 -7.95 -2.91 -2.45
C ILE A 86 -8.89 -1.81 -2.93
N GLN A 87 -9.92 -1.52 -2.16
CA GLN A 87 -10.91 -0.49 -2.48
C GLN A 87 -11.30 0.30 -1.23
N ARG A 88 -11.74 1.55 -1.44
CA ARG A 88 -12.41 2.35 -0.42
C ARG A 88 -13.84 1.83 -0.26
N LEU A 89 -14.30 1.72 0.98
CA LEU A 89 -15.73 1.45 1.23
C LEU A 89 -16.53 2.74 0.97
N PRO A 90 -17.50 2.75 0.05
CA PRO A 90 -18.29 3.93 -0.28
C PRO A 90 -19.16 4.34 0.91
N GLY A 91 -19.41 5.65 1.05
CA GLY A 91 -20.29 6.20 2.10
C GLY A 91 -19.73 6.12 3.53
N ARG A 92 -18.46 5.77 3.73
CA ARG A 92 -17.84 5.67 5.06
C ARG A 92 -16.86 6.82 5.32
N THR A 93 -17.20 7.63 6.32
CA THR A 93 -16.29 8.60 6.94
C THR A 93 -16.06 8.20 8.40
N PRO A 94 -14.81 8.10 8.88
CA PRO A 94 -13.55 8.22 8.14
C PRO A 94 -13.31 7.09 7.14
N GLN A 95 -12.40 7.31 6.18
CA GLN A 95 -12.11 6.37 5.09
C GLN A 95 -11.74 4.98 5.62
N ARG A 96 -12.41 3.96 5.09
CA ARG A 96 -12.14 2.53 5.34
C ARG A 96 -11.74 1.81 4.07
N LEU A 97 -10.87 0.81 4.21
CA LEU A 97 -10.28 0.04 3.12
C LEU A 97 -10.60 -1.44 3.27
N ARG A 98 -10.91 -2.10 2.15
CA ARG A 98 -11.15 -3.55 2.07
C ARG A 98 -10.39 -4.15 0.88
N ARG A 99 -10.06 -5.43 0.95
CA ARG A 99 -9.46 -6.17 -0.17
C ARG A 99 -10.53 -6.40 -1.22
N THR A 100 -10.15 -6.29 -2.49
CA THR A 100 -11.06 -6.65 -3.59
C THR A 100 -11.06 -8.17 -3.76
N GLY A 101 -12.21 -8.74 -4.13
CA GLY A 101 -12.33 -10.20 -4.39
C GLY A 101 -11.54 -10.69 -5.60
N ARG A 102 -10.92 -9.79 -6.40
CA ARG A 102 -10.09 -10.10 -7.56
C ARG A 102 -8.66 -10.54 -7.19
N GLY A 103 -8.56 -11.43 -6.22
CA GLY A 103 -7.34 -12.18 -5.95
C GLY A 103 -7.52 -13.63 -6.39
N ARG A 104 -7.51 -13.88 -7.70
CA ARG A 104 -7.12 -15.16 -8.28
C ARG A 104 -5.83 -14.93 -9.06
#